data_AF-L1LB41-F1
#
_entry.id   AF-L1LB41-F1
#
_cell.length_a   1.000
_cell.length_b   1.000
_cell.length_c   1.000
_cell.angle_alpha   90.00
_cell.angle_beta   90.00
_cell.angle_gamma   90.00
#
_symmetry.space_group_name_H-M   'P 1'
#
loop_
_entity.id
_entity.type
_entity.pdbx_description
1 polymer ?
#
loop_
_entity_poly.entity_id
_entity_poly.type
_entity_poly.pdbx_seq_one_letter_code
_entity_poly.pdbx_strand_id
1 'polypeptide(L)'
;MKLLRCHALRSPTFAARFCQTTPFNTINRRCYSSSSELEERKDLLLWQIRLLSVISMIAGSTYLSYVFISNDFDLKRTRRRVLINWNGLFYGHSLPKRHQAIANSRFNVALCDELKTELCRYFVNLDIKKDNGVRRADALCFLEEVGIIKNEPVETKEKPKTSEDKIIEKFISLGHGQTKTLRTLSGCTLQEFCELIEALVMEERLKSNAAFEEELIDKVKILNSKLKDENYLFNTSQMPSNPLVTKPAREMASELRKYIQKESEENVAYEIQDEIKRNVQLKKKLEDLSKVRKLTDTERKRLNGICDELESLKKELSKHKHAERILLF
;
A
#
# COMPACT_ATOMS: atom_id res chain seq x y z
N MET A 1 16.91 4.42 58.82
CA MET A 1 16.75 4.12 60.26
C MET A 1 15.37 3.50 60.45
N LYS A 2 15.27 2.35 61.15
CA LYS A 2 14.12 1.39 61.30
C LYS A 2 13.83 0.55 60.03
N LEU A 3 14.29 -0.70 59.88
CA LEU A 3 14.16 -1.99 60.62
C LEU A 3 12.80 -2.72 60.46
N LEU A 4 12.91 -3.90 59.82
CA LEU A 4 12.36 -5.24 60.15
C LEU A 4 10.87 -5.57 60.02
N ARG A 5 10.57 -6.60 59.19
CA ARG A 5 10.06 -7.96 59.54
C ARG A 5 9.64 -8.68 58.23
N CYS A 6 10.30 -9.72 57.74
CA CYS A 6 10.31 -11.14 58.18
C CYS A 6 8.93 -11.75 58.43
N HIS A 7 8.48 -12.61 57.50
CA HIS A 7 7.78 -13.85 57.84
C HIS A 7 8.11 -14.95 56.81
N ALA A 8 8.74 -16.00 57.32
CA ALA A 8 8.93 -17.30 56.69
C ALA A 8 7.81 -18.27 57.12
N LEU A 9 7.90 -19.52 56.63
CA LEU A 9 7.07 -20.73 56.85
C LEU A 9 6.23 -21.04 55.59
N ARG A 10 6.16 -22.26 55.04
CA ARG A 10 6.49 -23.59 55.55
C ARG A 10 6.49 -24.56 54.36
N SER A 11 7.51 -25.40 54.26
CA SER A 11 7.44 -26.68 53.54
C SER A 11 6.73 -27.73 54.42
N PRO A 12 6.24 -28.83 53.81
CA PRO A 12 6.50 -30.12 54.42
C PRO A 12 7.05 -31.14 53.43
N THR A 13 8.15 -31.75 53.87
CA THR A 13 8.64 -33.07 53.49
C THR A 13 7.65 -34.16 53.89
N PHE A 14 7.43 -35.15 53.02
CA PHE A 14 7.03 -36.49 53.44
C PHE A 14 7.90 -37.52 52.71
N ALA A 15 8.53 -38.39 53.50
CA ALA A 15 9.48 -39.40 53.09
C ALA A 15 9.00 -40.78 53.58
N ALA A 16 9.67 -41.81 53.05
CA ALA A 16 9.66 -43.24 53.39
C ALA A 16 8.60 -44.09 52.67
N ARG A 17 9.00 -44.87 51.65
CA ARG A 17 9.70 -46.19 51.69
C ARG A 17 8.78 -47.30 52.22
N PHE A 18 8.47 -48.26 51.34
CA PHE A 18 8.63 -49.68 51.69
C PHE A 18 9.13 -50.47 50.47
N CYS A 19 10.06 -51.35 50.80
CA CYS A 19 10.82 -52.25 49.96
C CYS A 19 9.97 -53.50 49.66
N GLN A 20 10.09 -54.12 48.49
CA GLN A 20 10.62 -55.49 48.35
C GLN A 20 10.50 -56.04 46.92
N THR A 21 11.55 -56.74 46.58
CA THR A 21 11.90 -57.48 45.38
C THR A 21 11.03 -58.70 45.12
N THR A 22 10.69 -58.95 43.87
CA THR A 22 10.75 -60.30 43.28
C THR A 22 11.32 -60.21 41.86
N PRO A 23 12.35 -61.00 41.51
CA PRO A 23 12.73 -61.28 40.13
C PRO A 23 11.91 -62.49 39.65
N PHE A 24 11.48 -62.50 38.38
CA PHE A 24 11.50 -63.67 37.49
C PHE A 24 10.64 -63.40 36.25
N ASN A 25 11.25 -63.63 35.10
CA ASN A 25 10.66 -64.07 33.83
C ASN A 25 9.41 -63.35 33.30
N THR A 26 9.61 -62.58 32.23
CA THR A 26 8.99 -62.91 30.94
C THR A 26 9.80 -62.28 29.81
N ILE A 27 10.81 -63.03 29.35
CA ILE A 27 11.28 -62.98 27.97
C ILE A 27 10.14 -63.56 27.13
N ASN A 28 9.23 -62.71 26.64
CA ASN A 28 8.40 -62.89 25.44
C ASN A 28 7.28 -61.84 25.40
N ARG A 29 7.62 -60.61 25.00
CA ARG A 29 6.66 -59.64 24.46
C ARG A 29 7.35 -58.50 23.68
N ARG A 30 8.32 -58.84 22.85
CA ARG A 30 8.73 -57.95 21.74
C ARG A 30 8.01 -58.44 20.49
N CYS A 31 7.05 -57.64 20.02
CA CYS A 31 6.65 -57.48 18.60
C CYS A 31 5.26 -56.84 18.41
N TYR A 32 4.54 -56.41 19.46
CA TYR A 32 3.26 -55.68 19.32
C TYR A 32 3.22 -54.26 19.89
N SER A 33 4.26 -53.79 20.59
CA SER A 33 4.27 -52.45 21.21
C SER A 33 4.64 -51.31 20.27
N SER A 34 5.19 -51.59 19.08
CA SER A 34 5.60 -50.53 18.16
C SER A 34 4.43 -49.91 17.41
N SER A 35 3.32 -50.63 17.18
CA SER A 35 2.16 -50.04 16.48
C SER A 35 1.30 -49.18 17.41
N SER A 36 1.12 -49.57 18.68
CA SER A 36 0.31 -48.81 19.64
C SER A 36 0.95 -47.47 20.03
N GLU A 37 2.27 -47.43 20.25
CA GLU A 37 2.98 -46.17 20.54
C GLU A 37 3.00 -45.20 19.34
N LEU A 38 2.98 -45.73 18.11
CA LEU A 38 2.89 -44.92 16.90
C LEU A 38 1.48 -44.35 16.69
N GLU A 39 0.44 -45.08 17.07
CA GLU A 39 -0.95 -44.60 17.04
C GLU A 39 -1.21 -43.52 18.09
N GLU A 40 -0.77 -43.72 19.34
CA GLU A 40 -0.90 -42.70 20.39
C GLU A 40 -0.18 -41.39 20.03
N ARG A 41 1.00 -41.45 19.40
CA ARG A 41 1.72 -40.26 18.91
C ARG A 41 0.97 -39.56 17.77
N LYS A 42 0.33 -40.30 16.87
CA LYS A 42 -0.46 -39.73 15.77
C LYS A 42 -1.70 -39.01 16.29
N ASP A 43 -2.39 -39.60 17.26
CA ASP A 43 -3.57 -38.98 17.87
C ASP A 43 -3.22 -37.70 18.64
N LEU A 44 -2.09 -37.70 19.34
CA LEU A 44 -1.59 -36.52 20.05
C LEU A 44 -1.18 -35.40 19.08
N LEU A 45 -0.52 -35.75 17.96
CA LEU A 45 -0.21 -34.79 16.87
C LEU A 45 -1.48 -34.25 16.20
N LEU A 46 -2.47 -35.10 15.91
CA LEU A 46 -3.75 -34.68 15.34
C LEU A 46 -4.49 -33.73 16.28
N TRP A 47 -4.47 -34.02 17.59
CA TRP A 47 -5.04 -33.14 18.60
C TRP A 47 -4.31 -31.79 18.66
N GLN A 48 -2.98 -31.79 18.63
CA GLN A 48 -2.18 -30.56 18.60
C GLN A 48 -2.45 -29.73 17.34
N ILE A 49 -2.56 -30.35 16.17
CA ILE A 49 -2.89 -29.67 14.91
C ILE A 49 -4.30 -29.07 14.97
N ARG A 50 -5.27 -29.80 15.52
CA ARG A 50 -6.65 -29.29 15.74
C ARG A 50 -6.66 -28.11 16.71
N LEU A 51 -5.91 -28.18 17.80
CA LEU A 51 -5.80 -27.08 18.75
C LEU A 51 -5.18 -25.84 18.09
N LEU A 52 -4.09 -26.03 17.35
CA LEU A 52 -3.40 -24.95 16.64
C LEU A 52 -4.31 -24.31 15.58
N SER A 53 -5.10 -25.10 14.85
CA SER A 53 -6.01 -24.58 13.83
C SER A 53 -7.09 -23.70 14.45
N VAL A 54 -7.70 -24.13 15.57
CA VAL A 54 -8.69 -23.33 16.30
C VAL A 54 -8.10 -22.03 16.82
N ILE A 55 -6.93 -22.08 17.46
CA ILE A 55 -6.24 -20.88 17.97
C ILE A 55 -5.91 -19.92 16.82
N SER A 56 -5.40 -20.43 15.69
CA SER A 56 -5.07 -19.62 14.52
C SER A 56 -6.31 -18.99 13.88
N MET A 57 -7.45 -19.69 13.88
CA MET A 57 -8.71 -19.19 13.34
C MET A 57 -9.26 -18.05 14.21
N ILE A 58 -9.22 -18.20 15.54
CA ILE A 58 -9.64 -17.15 16.47
C ILE A 58 -8.74 -15.92 16.30
N ALA A 59 -7.41 -16.11 16.35
CA ALA A 59 -6.46 -15.01 16.21
C ALA A 59 -6.59 -14.30 14.85
N GLY A 60 -6.73 -15.06 13.75
CA GLY A 60 -6.93 -14.52 12.42
C GLY A 60 -8.23 -13.75 12.29
N SER A 61 -9.33 -14.26 12.86
CA SER A 61 -10.64 -13.59 12.85
C SER A 61 -10.63 -12.29 13.66
N THR A 62 -10.04 -12.30 14.86
CA THR A 62 -9.90 -11.10 15.69
C THR A 62 -9.05 -10.05 15.00
N TYR A 63 -7.94 -10.46 14.36
CA TYR A 63 -7.08 -9.56 13.60
C TYR A 63 -7.79 -8.96 12.38
N LEU A 64 -8.47 -9.77 11.57
CA LEU A 64 -9.23 -9.28 10.41
C LEU A 64 -10.32 -8.30 10.85
N SER A 65 -11.04 -8.59 11.94
CA SER A 65 -12.07 -7.72 12.50
C SER A 65 -11.47 -6.39 12.96
N TYR A 66 -10.34 -6.43 13.68
CA TYR A 66 -9.61 -5.22 14.07
C TYR A 66 -9.19 -4.38 12.87
N VAL A 67 -8.60 -5.00 11.85
CA VAL A 67 -8.17 -4.29 10.64
C VAL A 67 -9.36 -3.70 9.90
N PHE A 68 -10.49 -4.42 9.82
CA PHE A 68 -11.70 -3.95 9.17
C PHE A 68 -12.31 -2.73 9.87
N ILE A 69 -12.39 -2.75 11.20
CA ILE A 69 -12.88 -1.62 12.00
C ILE A 69 -11.92 -0.42 11.91
N SER A 70 -10.60 -0.66 11.95
CA SER A 70 -9.57 0.39 11.83
C SER A 70 -9.47 1.05 10.44
N ASN A 71 -10.27 0.59 9.47
CA ASN A 71 -10.32 1.08 8.10
C ASN A 71 -11.72 1.59 7.72
N ASP A 72 -12.53 1.98 8.71
CA ASP A 72 -13.86 2.56 8.50
C ASP A 72 -14.78 1.69 7.61
N PHE A 73 -14.68 0.36 7.77
CA PHE A 73 -15.47 -0.63 7.02
C PHE A 73 -15.23 -0.66 5.50
N ASP A 74 -14.17 -0.04 4.98
CA ASP A 74 -13.80 -0.15 3.56
C ASP A 74 -13.10 -1.50 3.27
N LEU A 75 -13.77 -2.36 2.50
CA LEU A 75 -13.26 -3.66 2.04
C LEU A 75 -11.99 -3.53 1.17
N LYS A 76 -11.89 -2.50 0.32
CA LYS A 76 -10.73 -2.31 -0.56
C LYS A 76 -9.50 -1.91 0.24
N ARG A 77 -9.66 -0.99 1.20
CA ARG A 77 -8.60 -0.55 2.13
C ARG A 77 -8.13 -1.70 3.02
N THR A 78 -9.09 -2.45 3.58
CA THR A 78 -8.84 -3.61 4.44
C THR A 78 -8.05 -4.69 3.70
N ARG A 79 -8.50 -5.09 2.49
CA ARG A 79 -7.81 -6.10 1.68
C ARG A 79 -6.35 -5.72 1.43
N ARG A 80 -6.06 -4.46 1.11
CA ARG A 80 -4.69 -4.00 0.86
C ARG A 80 -3.84 -3.99 2.13
N ARG A 81 -4.36 -3.49 3.26
CA ARG A 81 -3.63 -3.47 4.54
C ARG A 81 -3.31 -4.89 5.02
N VAL A 82 -4.25 -5.82 4.86
CA VAL A 82 -4.02 -7.25 5.11
C VAL A 82 -2.93 -7.80 4.19
N LEU A 83 -2.98 -7.50 2.89
CA LEU A 83 -1.95 -7.93 1.92
C LEU A 83 -0.55 -7.40 2.25
N ILE A 84 -0.44 -6.12 2.66
CA ILE A 84 0.84 -5.52 3.04
C ILE A 84 1.38 -6.20 4.31
N ASN A 85 0.55 -6.39 5.32
CA ASN A 85 0.96 -7.02 6.57
C ASN A 85 1.29 -8.51 6.38
N TRP A 86 0.52 -9.21 5.54
CA TRP A 86 0.78 -10.59 5.16
C TRP A 86 2.10 -10.71 4.40
N ASN A 87 2.30 -9.89 3.37
CA ASN A 87 3.56 -9.86 2.62
C ASN A 87 4.73 -9.46 3.51
N GLY A 88 4.54 -8.53 4.46
CA GLY A 88 5.56 -8.15 5.44
C GLY A 88 5.94 -9.29 6.39
N LEU A 89 5.02 -10.22 6.66
CA LEU A 89 5.28 -11.41 7.48
C LEU A 89 6.18 -12.44 6.76
N PHE A 90 5.96 -12.66 5.46
CA PHE A 90 6.72 -13.64 4.67
C PHE A 90 8.01 -13.08 4.06
N TYR A 91 8.02 -11.79 3.69
CA TYR A 91 9.12 -11.15 2.97
C TYR A 91 9.89 -10.13 3.83
N GLY A 92 9.57 -9.99 5.12
CA GLY A 92 10.13 -9.00 6.03
C GLY A 92 9.56 -7.58 5.82
N HIS A 93 9.82 -6.67 6.75
CA HIS A 93 9.32 -5.28 6.69
C HIS A 93 9.88 -4.45 5.51
N SER A 94 10.91 -4.95 4.81
CA SER A 94 11.43 -4.32 3.60
C SER A 94 10.82 -4.94 2.34
N LEU A 95 9.57 -4.61 2.05
CA LEU A 95 9.10 -4.69 0.66
C LEU A 95 10.10 -3.92 -0.23
N PRO A 96 10.44 -4.42 -1.44
CA PRO A 96 11.33 -3.69 -2.36
C PRO A 96 10.85 -2.25 -2.51
N LYS A 97 11.75 -1.26 -2.45
CA LYS A 97 11.39 0.18 -2.48
C LYS A 97 10.41 0.53 -3.60
N ARG A 98 10.53 -0.13 -4.77
CA ARG A 98 9.61 0.00 -5.90
C ARG A 98 8.17 -0.43 -5.56
N HIS A 99 7.98 -1.54 -4.84
CA HIS A 99 6.66 -2.01 -4.44
C HIS A 99 6.05 -1.14 -3.33
N GLN A 100 6.88 -0.65 -2.40
CA GLN A 100 6.43 0.35 -1.43
C GLN A 100 6.01 1.65 -2.12
N ALA A 101 6.81 2.13 -3.08
CA ALA A 101 6.48 3.32 -3.86
C ALA A 101 5.17 3.15 -4.65
N ILE A 102 4.96 2.01 -5.31
CA ILE A 102 3.70 1.73 -6.04
C ILE A 102 2.51 1.59 -5.09
N ALA A 103 2.70 1.02 -3.90
CA ALA A 103 1.66 0.92 -2.89
C ALA A 103 1.31 2.30 -2.30
N ASN A 104 2.32 3.14 -2.09
CA ASN A 104 2.21 4.49 -1.55
C ASN A 104 1.74 5.52 -2.59
N SER A 105 1.96 5.26 -3.89
CA SER A 105 1.51 6.15 -4.98
C SER A 105 0.01 6.07 -5.22
N ARG A 106 -0.67 5.08 -4.62
CA ARG A 106 -2.12 4.93 -4.70
C ARG A 106 -2.76 5.53 -3.46
N PHE A 107 -3.37 6.69 -3.61
CA PHE A 107 -4.24 7.22 -2.57
C PHE A 107 -5.55 6.40 -2.55
N ASN A 108 -6.05 6.06 -1.35
CA ASN A 108 -7.17 5.15 -1.16
C ASN A 108 -8.22 5.79 -0.27
N VAL A 109 -9.36 6.07 -0.87
CA VAL A 109 -10.46 6.86 -0.32
C VAL A 109 -11.77 6.26 -0.85
N ALA A 110 -12.85 6.23 -0.07
CA ALA A 110 -14.14 5.65 -0.42
C ALA A 110 -15.07 6.60 -1.20
N LEU A 111 -14.52 7.64 -1.83
CA LEU A 111 -15.23 8.53 -2.76
C LEU A 111 -15.57 7.81 -4.08
N CYS A 112 -16.46 8.39 -4.88
CA CYS A 112 -16.69 7.93 -6.25
C CYS A 112 -15.45 8.15 -7.14
N ASP A 113 -15.27 7.32 -8.17
CA ASP A 113 -14.05 7.35 -8.98
C ASP A 113 -13.95 8.62 -9.85
N GLU A 114 -15.08 9.22 -10.21
CA GLU A 114 -15.14 10.50 -10.92
C GLU A 114 -14.64 11.65 -10.04
N LEU A 115 -15.16 11.78 -8.81
CA LEU A 115 -14.70 12.79 -7.85
C LEU A 115 -13.22 12.62 -7.53
N LYS A 116 -12.74 11.38 -7.34
CA LYS A 116 -11.30 11.12 -7.14
C LYS A 116 -10.45 11.67 -8.28
N THR A 117 -10.88 11.43 -9.52
CA THR A 117 -10.14 11.86 -10.71
C THR A 117 -10.07 13.38 -10.79
N GLU A 118 -11.18 14.06 -10.52
CA GLU A 118 -11.23 15.52 -10.55
C GLU A 118 -10.46 16.16 -9.37
N LEU A 119 -10.52 15.58 -8.17
CA LEU A 119 -9.71 16.01 -7.02
C LEU A 119 -8.21 15.82 -7.28
N CYS A 120 -7.80 14.70 -7.90
CA CYS A 120 -6.41 14.49 -8.30
C CYS A 120 -5.95 15.55 -9.27
N ARG A 121 -6.78 15.83 -10.28
CA ARG A 121 -6.46 16.83 -11.30
C ARG A 121 -6.28 18.21 -10.67
N TYR A 122 -7.18 18.58 -9.75
CA TYR A 122 -7.09 19.84 -9.01
C TYR A 122 -5.80 19.91 -8.19
N PHE A 123 -5.54 18.89 -7.38
CA PHE A 123 -4.38 18.83 -6.50
C PHE A 123 -3.07 18.89 -7.29
N VAL A 124 -2.92 18.10 -8.35
CA VAL A 124 -1.71 18.08 -9.19
C VAL A 124 -1.51 19.42 -9.90
N ASN A 125 -2.58 20.04 -10.42
CA ASN A 125 -2.48 21.37 -11.02
C ASN A 125 -2.01 22.42 -10.00
N LEU A 126 -2.48 22.33 -8.76
CA LEU A 126 -2.11 23.26 -7.69
C LEU A 126 -0.66 23.03 -7.22
N ASP A 127 -0.24 21.76 -7.11
CA ASP A 127 1.13 21.38 -6.75
C ASP A 127 2.14 21.86 -7.79
N ILE A 128 1.83 21.68 -9.08
CA ILE A 128 2.69 22.13 -10.19
C ILE A 128 2.82 23.66 -10.22
N LYS A 129 1.78 24.41 -9.82
CA LYS A 129 1.79 25.88 -9.82
C LYS A 129 2.58 26.49 -8.65
N LYS A 130 2.89 25.74 -7.59
CA LYS A 130 3.49 26.27 -6.36
C LYS A 130 4.87 25.66 -6.11
N ASP A 131 5.87 26.53 -5.94
CA ASP A 131 7.25 26.10 -5.62
C ASP A 131 7.37 25.35 -4.28
N ASN A 132 6.42 25.57 -3.36
CA ASN A 132 6.41 24.97 -2.03
C ASN A 132 5.46 23.76 -1.92
N GLY A 133 4.93 23.28 -3.05
CA GLY A 133 3.89 22.26 -3.13
C GLY A 133 2.57 22.66 -2.47
N VAL A 134 1.66 21.69 -2.36
CA VAL A 134 0.35 21.88 -1.72
C VAL A 134 0.48 21.98 -0.19
N ARG A 135 -0.08 23.04 0.40
CA ARG A 135 -0.15 23.23 1.86
C ARG A 135 -1.54 22.91 2.39
N ARG A 136 -1.64 22.64 3.70
CA ARG A 136 -2.95 22.48 4.37
C ARG A 136 -3.82 23.72 4.24
N ALA A 137 -3.22 24.92 4.22
CA ALA A 137 -3.90 26.17 3.92
C ALA A 137 -4.65 26.13 2.58
N ASP A 138 -4.06 25.52 1.56
CA ASP A 138 -4.64 25.45 0.22
C ASP A 138 -5.86 24.52 0.19
N ALA A 139 -5.82 23.45 1.00
CA ALA A 139 -6.98 22.59 1.20
C ALA A 139 -8.14 23.34 1.86
N LEU A 140 -7.85 24.26 2.79
CA LEU A 140 -8.88 25.12 3.38
C LEU A 140 -9.45 26.10 2.36
N CYS A 141 -8.60 26.74 1.55
CA CYS A 141 -9.05 27.60 0.46
C CYS A 141 -9.94 26.84 -0.54
N PHE A 142 -9.60 25.59 -0.87
CA PHE A 142 -10.46 24.74 -1.69
C PHE A 142 -11.85 24.53 -1.06
N LEU A 143 -11.92 24.23 0.24
CA LEU A 143 -13.20 24.06 0.93
C LEU A 143 -14.04 25.34 0.94
N GLU A 144 -13.39 26.50 1.03
CA GLU A 144 -14.05 27.81 0.92
C GLU A 144 -14.57 28.05 -0.51
N GLU A 145 -13.77 27.76 -1.54
CA GLU A 145 -14.14 27.92 -2.95
C GLU A 145 -15.32 27.04 -3.36
N VAL A 146 -15.39 25.82 -2.82
CA VAL A 146 -16.50 24.89 -3.04
C VAL A 146 -17.73 25.28 -2.19
N GLY A 147 -17.57 26.17 -1.22
CA GLY A 147 -18.63 26.65 -0.34
C GLY A 147 -19.01 25.66 0.77
N ILE A 148 -18.09 24.76 1.13
CA ILE A 148 -18.25 23.86 2.29
C ILE A 148 -17.98 24.66 3.57
N ILE A 149 -16.90 25.46 3.58
CA ILE A 149 -16.66 26.44 4.64
C ILE A 149 -17.32 27.74 4.23
N LYS A 150 -18.25 28.23 5.05
CA LYS A 150 -18.74 29.61 4.94
C LYS A 150 -17.80 30.50 5.75
N ASN A 151 -17.05 31.36 5.08
CA ASN A 151 -16.33 32.46 5.73
C ASN A 151 -17.35 33.45 6.30
N GLU A 152 -17.88 33.18 7.48
CA GLU A 152 -18.54 34.21 8.26
C GLU A 152 -17.48 35.06 8.97
N PRO A 153 -17.58 36.41 8.92
CA PRO A 153 -16.63 37.30 9.56
C PRO A 153 -16.58 37.06 11.08
N VAL A 154 -15.35 37.07 11.59
CA VAL A 154 -14.84 36.58 12.89
C VAL A 154 -15.39 37.29 14.15
N GLU A 155 -16.44 38.10 14.06
CA GLU A 155 -16.80 38.99 15.19
C GLU A 155 -17.78 38.43 16.22
N THR A 156 -18.32 37.22 16.07
CA THR A 156 -19.16 36.61 17.12
C THR A 156 -18.63 35.25 17.57
N LYS A 157 -17.68 35.32 18.51
CA LYS A 157 -17.29 34.20 19.37
C LYS A 157 -18.50 33.78 20.20
N GLU A 158 -19.26 32.81 19.72
CA GLU A 158 -20.13 31.88 20.47
C GLU A 158 -21.08 31.17 19.48
N LYS A 159 -20.52 30.45 18.49
CA LYS A 159 -21.31 29.47 17.72
C LYS A 159 -20.92 28.05 18.12
N PRO A 160 -21.88 27.12 18.23
CA PRO A 160 -21.58 25.72 18.49
C PRO A 160 -20.68 25.19 17.35
N LYS A 161 -19.55 24.57 17.72
CA LYS A 161 -18.65 23.91 16.75
C LYS A 161 -19.48 22.95 15.90
N THR A 162 -19.62 23.25 14.62
CA THR A 162 -20.30 22.33 13.68
C THR A 162 -19.48 21.04 13.56
N SER A 163 -20.09 19.96 13.07
CA SER A 163 -19.35 18.72 12.86
C SER A 163 -18.24 18.88 11.82
N GLU A 164 -18.44 19.75 10.83
CA GLU A 164 -17.45 20.16 9.83
C GLU A 164 -16.23 20.82 10.48
N ASP A 165 -16.43 21.75 11.42
CA ASP A 165 -15.34 22.42 12.13
C ASP A 165 -14.43 21.43 12.87
N LYS A 166 -15.02 20.37 13.44
CA LYS A 166 -14.26 19.32 14.14
C LYS A 166 -13.41 18.50 13.17
N ILE A 167 -13.94 18.21 11.97
CA ILE A 167 -13.20 17.50 10.91
C ILE A 167 -12.01 18.35 10.45
N ILE A 168 -12.23 19.65 10.24
CA ILE A 168 -11.19 20.60 9.84
C ILE A 168 -10.13 20.76 10.94
N GLU A 169 -10.55 20.89 12.21
CA GLU A 169 -9.62 20.95 13.35
C GLU A 169 -8.76 19.67 13.44
N LYS A 170 -9.37 18.50 13.24
CA LYS A 170 -8.65 17.22 13.20
C LYS A 170 -7.64 17.20 12.06
N PHE A 171 -8.01 17.64 10.87
CA PHE A 171 -7.10 17.73 9.73
C PHE A 171 -5.91 18.68 9.98
N ILE A 172 -6.15 19.87 10.54
CA ILE A 172 -5.08 20.81 10.91
C ILE A 172 -4.20 20.21 12.02
N SER A 173 -4.77 19.45 12.95
CA SER A 173 -4.02 18.85 14.05
C SER A 173 -2.99 17.80 13.61
N LEU A 174 -3.21 17.16 12.46
CA LEU A 174 -2.28 16.21 11.84
C LEU A 174 -1.06 16.91 11.20
N GLY A 175 -1.09 18.23 11.06
CA GLY A 175 0.00 19.00 10.50
C GLY A 175 1.24 19.09 11.39
N HIS A 176 2.38 19.31 10.76
CA HIS A 176 3.66 19.47 11.45
C HIS A 176 3.79 20.90 11.99
N GLY A 177 3.93 21.06 13.31
CA GLY A 177 4.12 22.36 13.96
C GLY A 177 3.58 22.41 15.38
N GLN A 178 4.16 23.28 16.22
CA GLN A 178 3.72 23.47 17.60
C GLN A 178 2.45 24.34 17.69
N THR A 179 2.32 25.33 16.80
CA THR A 179 1.18 26.26 16.76
C THR A 179 0.21 25.91 15.63
N LYS A 180 -1.07 26.29 15.78
CA LYS A 180 -2.11 26.06 14.75
C LYS A 180 -1.70 26.67 13.40
N THR A 181 -1.15 27.89 13.41
CA THR A 181 -0.69 28.60 12.21
C THR A 181 0.42 27.84 11.47
N LEU A 182 1.40 27.32 12.20
CA LEU A 182 2.48 26.51 11.60
C LEU A 182 1.94 25.19 11.02
N ARG A 183 0.99 24.55 11.70
CA ARG A 183 0.34 23.35 11.17
C ARG A 183 -0.45 23.64 9.89
N THR A 184 -1.13 24.78 9.80
CA THR A 184 -1.83 25.19 8.57
C THR A 184 -0.87 25.44 7.40
N LEU A 185 0.35 25.92 7.68
CA LEU A 185 1.38 26.15 6.66
C LEU A 185 2.16 24.89 6.26
N SER A 186 1.97 23.78 6.97
CA SER A 186 2.66 22.52 6.67
C SER A 186 2.14 21.88 5.37
N GLY A 187 3.02 21.13 4.70
CA GLY A 187 2.72 20.44 3.45
C GLY A 187 1.61 19.40 3.61
N CYS A 188 0.74 19.29 2.61
CA CYS A 188 -0.40 18.38 2.57
C CYS A 188 -0.18 17.36 1.47
N THR A 189 -0.34 16.08 1.77
CA THR A 189 -0.29 15.01 0.76
C THR A 189 -1.65 14.84 0.08
N LEU A 190 -1.68 14.30 -1.14
CA LEU A 190 -2.92 13.99 -1.85
C LEU A 190 -3.84 13.06 -1.04
N GLN A 191 -3.28 12.09 -0.32
CA GLN A 191 -4.03 11.21 0.56
C GLN A 191 -4.74 11.99 1.66
N GLU A 192 -4.02 12.86 2.39
CA GLU A 192 -4.59 13.67 3.47
C GLU A 192 -5.67 14.62 2.95
N PHE A 193 -5.45 15.21 1.78
CA PHE A 193 -6.43 16.07 1.11
C PHE A 193 -7.71 15.31 0.79
N CYS A 194 -7.61 14.13 0.16
CA CYS A 194 -8.80 13.35 -0.19
C CYS A 194 -9.49 12.73 1.03
N GLU A 195 -8.76 12.37 2.09
CA GLU A 195 -9.35 11.91 3.37
C GLU A 195 -10.15 13.01 4.07
N LEU A 196 -9.72 14.27 3.97
CA LEU A 196 -10.50 15.41 4.45
C LEU A 196 -11.84 15.52 3.71
N ILE A 197 -11.81 15.44 2.37
CA ILE A 197 -13.02 15.52 1.56
C ILE A 197 -13.95 14.32 1.82
N GLU A 198 -13.39 13.12 1.95
CA GLU A 198 -14.14 11.93 2.33
C GLU A 198 -14.85 12.08 3.67
N ALA A 199 -14.16 12.57 4.70
CA ALA A 199 -14.76 12.80 6.00
C ALA A 199 -15.94 13.78 5.92
N LEU A 200 -15.81 14.84 5.11
CA LEU A 200 -16.88 15.82 4.89
C LEU A 200 -18.07 15.23 4.11
N VAL A 201 -17.80 14.48 3.03
CA VAL A 201 -18.85 13.80 2.25
C VAL A 201 -19.59 12.78 3.12
N MET A 202 -18.88 12.05 3.98
CA MET A 202 -19.49 11.09 4.90
C MET A 202 -20.36 11.77 5.94
N GLU A 203 -19.94 12.91 6.49
CA GLU A 203 -20.74 13.70 7.43
C GLU A 203 -22.02 14.24 6.77
N GLU A 204 -21.95 14.73 5.54
CA GLU A 204 -23.12 15.18 4.77
C GLU A 204 -24.06 14.03 4.41
N ARG A 205 -23.52 12.84 4.11
CA ARG A 205 -24.33 11.63 3.92
C ARG A 205 -25.08 11.22 5.20
N LEU A 206 -24.46 11.38 6.37
CA LEU A 206 -25.13 11.14 7.66
C LEU A 206 -26.29 12.13 7.91
N LYS A 207 -26.17 13.36 7.39
CA LYS A 207 -27.25 14.35 7.37
C LYS A 207 -28.30 14.10 6.26
N SER A 208 -28.22 12.97 5.56
CA SER A 208 -29.10 12.57 4.46
C SER A 208 -28.99 13.44 3.18
N ASN A 209 -27.86 14.12 2.98
CA ASN A 209 -27.59 14.87 1.76
C ASN A 209 -26.85 14.02 0.73
N ALA A 210 -27.57 13.13 0.05
CA ALA A 210 -26.97 12.22 -0.94
C ALA A 210 -26.48 12.94 -2.22
N ALA A 211 -27.06 14.11 -2.54
CA ALA A 211 -26.70 14.90 -3.71
C ALA A 211 -25.41 15.72 -3.54
N PHE A 212 -24.90 15.83 -2.31
CA PHE A 212 -23.70 16.63 -2.00
C PHE A 212 -22.48 16.20 -2.82
N GLU A 213 -22.28 14.90 -3.02
CA GLU A 213 -21.13 14.40 -3.77
C GLU A 213 -21.22 14.74 -5.27
N GLU A 214 -22.43 14.72 -5.85
CA GLU A 214 -22.65 15.13 -7.25
C GLU A 214 -22.44 16.64 -7.43
N GLU A 215 -22.98 17.46 -6.52
CA GLU A 215 -22.75 18.91 -6.52
C GLU A 215 -21.25 19.25 -6.39
N LEU A 216 -20.54 18.50 -5.54
CA LEU A 216 -19.10 18.65 -5.35
C LEU A 216 -18.32 18.33 -6.63
N ILE A 217 -18.69 17.27 -7.36
CA ILE A 217 -18.07 16.93 -8.64
C ILE A 217 -18.18 18.09 -9.62
N ASP A 218 -19.38 18.66 -9.77
CA ASP A 218 -19.62 19.77 -10.70
C ASP A 218 -18.81 21.02 -10.32
N LYS A 219 -18.74 21.35 -9.02
CA LYS A 219 -17.90 22.46 -8.53
C LYS A 219 -16.42 22.21 -8.81
N VAL A 220 -15.92 21.00 -8.57
CA VAL A 220 -14.50 20.67 -8.82
C VAL A 220 -14.19 20.72 -10.32
N LYS A 221 -15.10 20.27 -11.19
CA LYS A 221 -14.95 20.40 -12.65
C LYS A 221 -14.84 21.86 -13.09
N ILE A 222 -15.65 22.74 -12.50
CA ILE A 222 -15.60 24.19 -12.75
C ILE A 222 -14.27 24.79 -12.26
N LEU A 223 -13.77 24.38 -11.09
CA LEU A 223 -12.46 24.81 -10.61
C LEU A 223 -11.34 24.33 -11.53
N ASN A 224 -11.42 23.09 -11.99
CA ASN A 224 -10.45 22.51 -12.92
C ASN A 224 -10.48 23.18 -14.30
N SER A 225 -11.64 23.65 -14.78
CA SER A 225 -11.69 24.42 -16.04
C SER A 225 -11.06 25.80 -15.88
N LYS A 226 -11.32 26.50 -14.78
CA LYS A 226 -10.65 27.78 -14.45
C LYS A 226 -9.12 27.61 -14.37
N LEU A 227 -8.66 26.54 -13.73
CA LEU A 227 -7.23 26.21 -13.66
C LEU A 227 -6.64 25.85 -15.04
N LYS A 228 -7.44 25.28 -15.95
CA LYS A 228 -7.02 24.99 -17.33
C LYS A 228 -6.86 26.24 -18.19
N ASP A 229 -7.72 27.23 -18.02
CA ASP A 229 -7.62 28.50 -18.73
C ASP A 229 -6.34 29.27 -18.32
N GLU A 230 -5.90 29.09 -17.08
CA GLU A 230 -4.58 29.54 -16.62
C GLU A 230 -3.41 28.62 -17.06
N ASN A 231 -3.66 27.34 -17.36
CA ASN A 231 -2.64 26.36 -17.79
C ASN A 231 -2.19 26.50 -19.26
N TYR A 232 -2.64 27.52 -19.98
CA TYR A 232 -1.91 27.98 -21.18
C TYR A 232 -0.50 28.50 -20.85
N LEU A 233 -0.11 28.58 -19.57
CA LEU A 233 1.24 28.93 -19.12
C LEU A 233 2.26 27.78 -19.04
N PHE A 234 1.88 26.53 -19.35
CA PHE A 234 2.89 25.52 -19.73
C PHE A 234 3.28 25.58 -21.21
N ASN A 235 2.75 26.55 -21.96
CA ASN A 235 3.30 26.96 -23.24
C ASN A 235 4.10 28.26 -23.09
N THR A 236 5.44 28.13 -23.02
CA THR A 236 6.44 29.14 -23.41
C THR A 236 6.51 30.50 -22.69
N SER A 237 5.63 30.84 -21.75
CA SER A 237 5.56 32.20 -21.17
C SER A 237 6.29 32.40 -19.84
N GLN A 238 6.79 31.35 -19.20
CA GLN A 238 7.77 31.45 -18.11
C GLN A 238 9.21 31.23 -18.57
N MET A 239 9.52 31.52 -19.84
CA MET A 239 10.92 31.72 -20.20
C MET A 239 11.33 33.14 -19.74
N PRO A 240 12.53 33.33 -19.18
CA PRO A 240 13.04 34.67 -18.96
C PRO A 240 12.93 35.43 -20.29
N SER A 241 12.34 36.64 -20.27
CA SER A 241 12.08 37.44 -21.48
C SER A 241 13.35 37.91 -22.21
N ASN A 242 14.51 37.41 -21.79
CA ASN A 242 15.80 37.69 -22.37
C ASN A 242 16.13 36.67 -23.47
N PRO A 243 16.08 37.07 -24.77
CA PRO A 243 16.33 36.19 -25.91
C PRO A 243 17.72 35.54 -25.91
N LEU A 244 18.69 36.09 -25.16
CA LEU A 244 20.03 35.52 -24.97
C LEU A 244 20.02 34.27 -24.09
N VAL A 245 19.03 34.14 -23.19
CA VAL A 245 18.87 32.98 -22.28
C VAL A 245 17.88 31.98 -22.86
N THR A 246 16.86 32.47 -23.58
CA THR A 246 15.77 31.66 -24.13
C THR A 246 16.25 30.63 -25.17
N LYS A 247 17.20 31.01 -26.04
CA LYS A 247 17.72 30.11 -27.08
C LYS A 247 18.58 28.98 -26.49
N PRO A 248 19.61 29.24 -25.67
CA PRO A 248 20.37 28.18 -25.01
C PRO A 248 19.51 27.31 -24.10
N ALA A 249 18.53 27.88 -23.39
CA ALA A 249 17.62 27.11 -22.55
C ALA A 249 16.70 26.18 -23.35
N ARG A 250 16.25 26.58 -24.55
CA ARG A 250 15.49 25.69 -25.45
C ARG A 250 16.34 24.56 -25.98
N GLU A 251 17.57 24.86 -26.39
CA GLU A 251 18.53 23.86 -26.85
C GLU A 251 18.83 22.85 -25.73
N MET A 252 19.12 23.34 -24.52
CA MET A 252 19.35 22.49 -23.34
C MET A 252 18.12 21.67 -22.95
N ALA A 253 16.92 22.24 -22.99
CA ALA A 253 15.68 21.51 -22.73
C ALA A 253 15.41 20.43 -23.80
N SER A 254 15.73 20.71 -25.08
CA SER A 254 15.61 19.73 -26.14
C SER A 254 16.62 18.59 -26.00
N GLU A 255 17.86 18.88 -25.59
CA GLU A 255 18.87 17.87 -25.25
C GLU A 255 18.45 17.04 -24.03
N LEU A 256 17.99 17.66 -22.95
CA LEU A 256 17.47 16.95 -21.77
C LEU A 256 16.31 16.02 -22.13
N ARG A 257 15.39 16.44 -23.01
CA ARG A 257 14.30 15.57 -23.49
C ARG A 257 14.83 14.35 -24.24
N LYS A 258 15.89 14.48 -25.05
CA LYS A 258 16.55 13.35 -25.70
C LYS A 258 17.14 12.37 -24.67
N TYR A 259 17.79 12.87 -23.63
CA TYR A 259 18.35 12.02 -22.57
C TYR A 259 17.25 11.29 -21.78
N ILE A 260 16.19 11.98 -21.40
CA ILE A 260 15.04 11.39 -20.69
C ILE A 260 14.37 10.31 -21.54
N GLN A 261 14.18 10.58 -22.84
CA GLN A 261 13.61 9.62 -23.76
C GLN A 261 14.52 8.40 -23.92
N LYS A 262 15.83 8.61 -24.09
CA LYS A 262 16.82 7.52 -24.18
C LYS A 262 16.86 6.66 -22.91
N GLU A 263 16.85 7.28 -21.73
CA GLU A 263 16.79 6.57 -20.44
C GLU A 263 15.49 5.76 -20.31
N SER A 264 14.35 6.30 -20.77
CA SER A 264 13.09 5.56 -20.78
C SER A 264 13.12 4.34 -21.71
N GLU A 265 13.74 4.46 -22.89
CA GLU A 265 13.88 3.39 -23.87
C GLU A 265 14.87 2.29 -23.40
N GLU A 266 15.96 2.69 -22.74
CA GLU A 266 16.92 1.77 -22.10
C GLU A 266 16.27 0.97 -20.96
N ASN A 267 15.43 1.62 -20.16
CA ASN A 267 14.67 0.95 -19.10
C ASN A 267 13.70 -0.10 -19.66
N VAL A 268 12.99 0.19 -20.75
CA VAL A 268 12.10 -0.77 -21.42
C VAL A 268 12.89 -1.96 -21.97
N ALA A 269 14.05 -1.73 -22.59
CA ALA A 269 14.91 -2.80 -23.08
C ALA A 269 15.41 -3.71 -21.94
N TYR A 270 15.74 -3.13 -20.78
CA TYR A 270 16.13 -3.88 -19.59
C TYR A 270 14.99 -4.74 -19.04
N GLU A 271 13.76 -4.21 -18.98
CA GLU A 271 12.58 -4.96 -18.54
C GLU A 271 12.26 -6.17 -19.45
N ILE A 272 12.32 -5.98 -20.77
CA ILE A 272 12.17 -7.07 -21.75
C ILE A 272 13.25 -8.14 -21.55
N GLN A 273 14.50 -7.73 -21.29
CA GLN A 273 15.61 -8.66 -21.07
C GLN A 273 15.41 -9.50 -19.80
N ASP A 274 14.88 -8.92 -18.73
CA ASP A 274 14.58 -9.65 -17.50
C ASP A 274 13.36 -10.58 -17.65
N GLU A 275 12.36 -10.23 -18.46
CA GLU A 275 11.27 -11.13 -18.86
C GLU A 275 11.77 -12.34 -19.64
N ILE A 276 12.67 -12.13 -20.61
CA ILE A 276 13.30 -13.23 -21.35
C ILE A 276 14.03 -14.17 -20.39
N LYS A 277 14.83 -13.66 -19.45
CA LYS A 277 15.54 -14.50 -18.46
C LYS A 277 14.57 -15.34 -17.63
N ARG A 278 13.47 -14.73 -17.15
CA ARG A 278 12.45 -15.44 -16.37
C ARG A 278 11.79 -16.55 -17.18
N ASN A 279 11.37 -16.26 -18.41
CA ASN A 279 10.71 -17.24 -19.27
C ASN A 279 11.66 -18.35 -19.73
N VAL A 280 12.94 -18.07 -19.95
CA VAL A 280 13.97 -19.12 -20.20
C VAL A 280 14.11 -20.06 -19.00
N GLN A 281 14.12 -19.53 -17.76
CA GLN A 281 14.18 -20.38 -16.57
C GLN A 281 12.92 -21.25 -16.41
N LEU A 282 11.74 -20.70 -16.69
CA LEU A 282 10.47 -21.45 -16.64
C LEU A 282 10.43 -22.55 -17.72
N LYS A 283 10.86 -22.24 -18.94
CA LYS A 283 11.01 -23.21 -20.03
C LYS A 283 11.94 -24.35 -19.61
N LYS A 284 13.14 -24.03 -19.09
CA LYS A 284 14.11 -25.03 -18.63
C LYS A 284 13.53 -25.95 -17.55
N LYS A 285 12.80 -25.41 -16.58
CA LYS A 285 12.13 -26.21 -15.53
C LYS A 285 11.10 -27.19 -16.12
N LEU A 286 10.30 -26.76 -17.10
CA LEU A 286 9.32 -27.63 -17.75
C LEU A 286 9.98 -28.68 -18.66
N GLU A 287 11.09 -28.34 -19.33
CA GLU A 287 11.89 -29.29 -20.10
C GLU A 287 12.59 -30.32 -19.20
N ASP A 288 13.07 -29.92 -18.03
CA ASP A 288 13.67 -30.87 -17.09
C ASP A 288 12.60 -31.81 -16.49
N LEU A 289 11.38 -31.31 -16.25
CA LEU A 289 10.25 -32.16 -15.87
C LEU A 289 9.85 -33.13 -16.97
N SER A 290 9.95 -32.74 -18.25
CA SER A 290 9.60 -33.61 -19.38
C SER A 290 10.56 -34.79 -19.56
N LYS A 291 11.82 -34.64 -19.12
CA LYS A 291 12.82 -35.72 -19.08
C LYS A 291 12.53 -36.73 -17.98
N VAL A 292 11.98 -36.30 -16.86
CA VAL A 292 11.68 -37.16 -15.69
C VAL A 292 10.34 -37.86 -15.84
N ARG A 293 9.33 -37.18 -16.40
CA ARG A 293 7.99 -37.75 -16.62
C ARG A 293 7.32 -37.16 -17.85
N LYS A 294 6.32 -37.88 -18.35
CA LYS A 294 5.43 -37.35 -19.38
C LYS A 294 4.70 -36.11 -18.85
N LEU A 295 4.77 -35.02 -19.60
CA LEU A 295 4.05 -33.78 -19.29
C LEU A 295 2.54 -33.99 -19.43
N THR A 296 1.78 -33.36 -18.54
CA THR A 296 0.32 -33.26 -18.69
C THR A 296 -0.04 -32.33 -19.84
N ASP A 297 -1.27 -32.40 -20.34
CA ASP A 297 -1.72 -31.53 -21.44
C ASP A 297 -1.71 -30.05 -21.06
N THR A 298 -1.94 -29.74 -19.78
CA THR A 298 -1.85 -28.37 -19.25
C THR A 298 -0.41 -27.86 -19.22
N GLU A 299 0.55 -28.72 -18.84
CA GLU A 299 1.98 -28.39 -18.84
C GLU A 299 2.52 -28.22 -20.26
N ARG A 300 2.04 -29.03 -21.21
CA ARG A 300 2.38 -28.90 -22.63
C ARG A 300 1.86 -27.60 -23.22
N LYS A 301 0.60 -27.23 -22.94
CA LYS A 301 0.04 -25.93 -23.35
C LYS A 301 0.83 -24.77 -22.75
N ARG A 302 1.24 -24.87 -21.49
CA ARG A 302 2.07 -23.85 -20.82
C ARG A 302 3.46 -23.73 -21.43
N LEU A 303 4.10 -24.85 -21.77
CA LEU A 303 5.40 -24.87 -22.44
C LEU A 303 5.33 -24.19 -23.81
N ASN A 304 4.29 -24.51 -24.61
CA ASN A 304 4.08 -23.86 -25.91
C ASN A 304 3.83 -22.35 -25.74
N GLY A 305 2.98 -21.94 -24.80
CA GLY A 305 2.75 -20.52 -24.51
C GLY A 305 4.02 -19.77 -24.12
N ILE A 306 4.88 -20.38 -23.29
CA ILE A 306 6.19 -19.79 -22.93
C ILE A 306 7.12 -19.69 -24.14
N CYS A 307 7.09 -20.66 -25.07
CA CYS A 307 7.87 -20.60 -26.30
C CYS A 307 7.42 -19.45 -27.22
N ASP A 308 6.11 -19.29 -27.40
CA ASP A 308 5.53 -18.21 -28.22
C ASP A 308 5.85 -16.83 -27.61
N GLU A 309 5.71 -16.69 -26.29
CA GLU A 309 6.04 -15.48 -25.55
C GLU A 309 7.54 -15.14 -25.60
N LEU A 310 8.42 -16.16 -25.56
CA LEU A 310 9.85 -15.94 -25.75
C LEU A 310 10.19 -15.45 -27.16
N GLU A 311 9.45 -15.89 -28.17
CA GLU A 311 9.65 -15.45 -29.55
C GLU A 311 9.20 -14.01 -29.74
N SER A 312 8.03 -13.63 -29.19
CA SER A 312 7.55 -12.25 -29.22
C SER A 312 8.51 -11.30 -28.50
N LEU A 313 8.93 -11.63 -27.26
CA LEU A 313 9.85 -10.80 -26.48
C LEU A 313 11.21 -10.64 -27.16
N LYS A 314 11.75 -11.68 -27.80
CA LYS A 314 12.99 -11.59 -28.57
C LYS A 314 12.85 -10.67 -29.79
N LYS A 315 11.69 -10.69 -30.45
CA LYS A 315 11.37 -9.81 -31.58
C LYS A 315 11.21 -8.35 -31.14
N GLU A 316 10.63 -8.10 -29.98
CA GLU A 316 10.55 -6.75 -29.40
C GLU A 316 11.93 -6.23 -29.01
N LEU A 317 12.74 -7.06 -28.33
CA LEU A 317 14.11 -6.69 -27.99
C LEU A 317 14.97 -6.40 -29.23
N SER A 318 14.80 -7.16 -30.31
CA SER A 318 15.55 -6.91 -31.55
C SER A 318 15.13 -5.62 -32.25
N LYS A 319 13.85 -5.24 -32.18
CA LYS A 319 13.37 -3.93 -32.63
C LYS A 319 13.97 -2.79 -31.82
N HIS A 320 13.99 -2.91 -30.49
CA HIS A 320 14.63 -1.90 -29.63
C HIS A 320 16.12 -1.75 -29.91
N LYS A 321 16.86 -2.86 -30.04
CA LYS A 321 18.29 -2.84 -30.41
C LYS A 321 18.57 -2.32 -31.83
N HIS A 322 17.59 -2.40 -32.72
CA HIS A 322 17.70 -1.84 -34.06
C HIS A 322 17.45 -0.33 -34.04
N ALA A 323 16.41 0.12 -33.31
CA ALA A 323 16.13 1.53 -33.08
C ALA A 323 17.31 2.24 -32.39
N GLU A 324 17.90 1.62 -31.37
CA GLU A 324 19.10 2.12 -30.68
C GLU A 324 20.29 2.29 -31.65
N ARG A 325 20.50 1.32 -32.56
CA ARG A 325 21.54 1.43 -33.59
C ARG A 325 21.27 2.55 -34.57
N ILE A 326 20.02 2.79 -34.97
CA ILE A 326 19.67 3.89 -35.87
C ILE A 326 19.89 5.24 -35.18
N LEU A 327 19.64 5.35 -33.88
CA LEU A 327 19.83 6.59 -33.12
C LEU A 327 21.29 6.93 -32.79
N LEU A 328 22.21 5.97 -32.95
CA LEU A 328 23.65 6.14 -32.73
C LEU A 328 24.45 6.49 -34.00
N PHE A 329 23.80 6.55 -35.17
CA PHE A 329 24.39 6.95 -36.46
C PHE A 329 23.70 8.18 -37.04
#